data_AF-Q1RNR3-F1
#
_entry.id   AF-Q1RNR3-F1
#
_cell.length_a   1.000
_cell.length_b   1.000
_cell.length_c   1.000
_cell.angle_alpha   90.00
_cell.angle_beta   90.00
_cell.angle_gamma   90.00
#
_symmetry.space_group_name_H-M   'P 1'
#
loop_
_entity.id
_entity.type
_entity.pdbx_description
1 polymer ?
#
loop_
_entity_poly.entity_id
_entity_poly.type
_entity_poly.pdbx_seq_one_letter_code
_entity_poly.pdbx_strand_id
1 'polypeptide(L)'
;FFWAFFHSSLSPSIELGSLWPPLGIQPFNPLQIPLLNTTILLASGVTVTWAHHSLMEGNYSQATQSLFFTILLGIYFTILQAYEYIEAPFTISDAVYGSTFFVATGFHGLHVIIGTTFLLICLLRHLMCH
;
A
#
# COMPACT_ATOMS: atom_id res chain seq x y z
N PHE A 1 4.99 2.15 14.52
CA PHE A 1 4.94 3.22 13.49
C PHE A 1 3.90 4.28 13.81
N PHE A 2 2.60 3.95 13.88
CA PHE A 2 1.55 4.94 14.19
C PHE A 2 1.78 5.74 15.47
N TRP A 3 2.19 5.08 16.57
CA TRP A 3 2.48 5.80 17.81
C TRP A 3 3.59 6.85 17.66
N ALA A 4 4.67 6.53 16.93
CA ALA A 4 5.75 7.47 16.67
C ALA A 4 5.27 8.68 15.84
N PHE A 5 4.43 8.46 14.83
CA PHE A 5 3.79 9.52 14.05
C PHE A 5 2.87 10.39 14.91
N PHE A 6 2.00 9.80 15.75
CA PHE A 6 1.10 10.58 16.60
C PHE A 6 1.86 11.34 17.68
N HIS A 7 2.89 10.75 18.27
CA HIS A 7 3.71 11.42 19.27
C HIS A 7 4.39 12.67 18.69
N SER A 8 4.96 12.57 17.48
CA SER A 8 5.66 13.69 16.83
C SER A 8 4.71 14.73 16.24
N SER A 9 3.54 14.33 15.73
CA SER A 9 2.58 15.23 15.10
C SER A 9 1.67 15.98 16.09
N LEU A 10 1.29 15.35 17.21
CA LEU A 10 0.40 15.97 18.21
C LEU A 10 1.13 16.94 19.14
N SER A 11 2.45 16.76 19.32
CA SER A 11 3.30 17.63 20.13
C SER A 11 4.61 17.93 19.39
N PRO A 12 4.58 18.68 18.27
CA PRO A 12 5.76 18.97 17.47
C PRO A 12 6.80 19.75 18.28
N SER A 13 8.07 19.33 18.18
CA SER A 13 9.15 19.99 18.89
C SER A 13 9.36 21.43 18.41
N ILE A 14 9.96 22.27 19.27
CA ILE A 14 10.28 23.66 18.95
C ILE A 14 11.24 23.73 17.74
N GLU A 15 12.14 22.76 17.61
CA GLU A 15 13.07 22.63 16.49
C GLU A 15 12.37 22.44 15.13
N LEU A 16 11.16 21.88 15.13
CA LEU A 16 10.33 21.73 13.92
C LEU A 16 9.45 22.97 13.64
N GLY A 17 9.55 24.01 14.46
CA GLY A 17 8.72 25.21 14.38
C GLY A 17 7.37 25.09 15.10
N SER A 18 7.19 24.10 15.98
CA SER A 18 5.92 23.83 16.69
C SER A 18 4.69 23.64 15.78
N LEU A 19 4.92 23.21 14.54
CA LEU A 19 3.91 23.02 13.50
C LEU A 19 4.02 21.62 12.90
N TRP A 20 2.90 21.11 12.40
CA TRP A 20 2.86 19.87 11.64
C TRP A 20 2.02 20.06 10.37
N PRO A 21 2.56 19.77 9.17
CA PRO A 21 3.93 19.33 8.88
C PRO A 21 5.01 20.36 9.26
N PRO A 22 6.26 19.93 9.50
CA PRO A 22 7.39 20.83 9.74
C PRO A 22 7.59 21.85 8.61
N LEU A 23 8.13 23.02 8.94
CA LEU A 23 8.44 24.07 7.97
C LEU A 23 9.37 23.55 6.86
N GLY A 24 9.02 23.85 5.60
CA GLY A 24 9.79 23.42 4.42
C GLY A 24 9.37 22.08 3.83
N ILE A 25 8.55 21.29 4.54
CA ILE A 25 8.03 20.03 4.00
C ILE A 25 6.72 20.30 3.25
N GLN A 26 6.68 19.89 1.98
CA GLN A 26 5.47 19.88 1.17
C GLN A 26 4.86 18.47 1.17
N PRO A 27 3.77 18.23 1.93
CA PRO A 27 3.13 16.92 1.95
C PRO A 27 2.44 16.62 0.61
N PHE A 28 2.28 15.34 0.29
CA PHE A 28 1.47 14.92 -0.85
C PHE A 28 0.01 15.34 -0.70
N ASN A 29 -0.63 15.63 -1.82
CA ASN A 29 -2.07 15.84 -1.85
C ASN A 29 -2.78 14.47 -1.71
N PRO A 30 -3.55 14.24 -0.64
CA PRO A 30 -4.19 12.95 -0.38
C PRO A 30 -5.23 12.57 -1.45
N LEU A 31 -5.74 13.52 -2.24
CA LEU A 31 -6.74 13.29 -3.28
C LEU A 31 -6.16 12.82 -4.63
N GLN A 32 -4.83 12.72 -4.74
CA GLN A 32 -4.15 12.30 -5.97
C GLN A 32 -3.80 10.80 -5.92
N ILE A 33 -2.51 10.46 -6.09
CA ILE A 33 -2.01 9.09 -6.07
C ILE A 33 -2.40 8.34 -4.79
N PRO A 34 -2.37 8.93 -3.57
CA PRO A 34 -2.78 8.22 -2.36
C PRO A 34 -4.24 7.73 -2.39
N LEU A 35 -5.16 8.54 -2.93
CA LEU A 35 -6.56 8.14 -3.11
C LEU A 35 -6.69 7.00 -4.10
N LEU A 36 -5.96 7.07 -5.22
CA LEU A 36 -5.93 6.00 -6.21
C LEU A 36 -5.39 4.68 -5.62
N ASN A 37 -4.31 4.74 -4.86
CA ASN A 37 -3.77 3.57 -4.16
C ASN A 37 -4.79 2.95 -3.18
N THR A 38 -5.57 3.79 -2.50
CA THR A 38 -6.65 3.33 -1.62
C THR A 38 -7.76 2.63 -2.41
N THR A 39 -8.20 3.19 -3.53
CA THR A 39 -9.26 2.56 -4.35
C THR A 39 -8.80 1.24 -4.98
N ILE A 40 -7.52 1.14 -5.37
CA ILE A 40 -6.91 -0.10 -5.87
C ILE A 40 -6.93 -1.20 -4.81
N LEU A 41 -6.54 -0.90 -3.57
CA LEU A 41 -6.54 -1.90 -2.49
C LEU A 41 -7.95 -2.32 -2.08
N LEU A 42 -8.93 -1.40 -2.11
CA LEU A 42 -10.32 -1.75 -1.88
C LEU A 42 -10.87 -2.64 -3.01
N ALA A 43 -10.55 -2.32 -4.26
CA ALA A 43 -10.95 -3.13 -5.41
C ALA A 43 -10.31 -4.52 -5.37
N SER A 44 -9.04 -4.64 -4.96
CA SER A 44 -8.37 -5.95 -4.82
C SER A 44 -8.99 -6.80 -3.70
N GLY A 45 -9.50 -6.15 -2.64
CA GLY A 45 -10.31 -6.79 -1.61
C GLY A 45 -11.59 -7.42 -2.18
N VAL A 46 -12.29 -6.72 -3.08
CA VAL A 46 -13.49 -7.25 -3.75
C VAL A 46 -13.13 -8.41 -4.66
N THR A 47 -12.08 -8.30 -5.47
CA THR A 47 -11.68 -9.36 -6.40
C THR A 47 -11.18 -10.62 -5.69
N VAL A 48 -10.51 -10.50 -4.54
CA VAL A 48 -10.08 -11.68 -3.77
C VAL A 48 -11.26 -12.37 -3.08
N THR A 49 -12.25 -11.61 -2.59
CA THR A 49 -13.48 -12.22 -2.08
C THR A 49 -14.26 -12.93 -3.17
N TRP A 50 -14.28 -12.39 -4.38
CA TRP A 50 -14.86 -13.05 -5.54
C TRP A 50 -14.13 -14.35 -5.90
N ALA A 51 -12.79 -14.36 -5.82
CA ALA A 51 -11.99 -15.57 -6.00
C ALA A 51 -12.34 -16.64 -4.96
N HIS A 52 -12.48 -16.23 -3.70
CA HIS A 52 -12.84 -17.13 -2.61
C HIS A 52 -14.22 -17.77 -2.82
N HIS A 53 -15.23 -16.98 -3.17
CA HIS A 53 -16.57 -17.50 -3.47
C HIS A 53 -16.58 -18.41 -4.69
N SER A 54 -15.88 -18.03 -5.77
CA SER A 54 -15.77 -18.85 -6.97
C SER A 54 -15.10 -20.20 -6.70
N LEU A 55 -14.11 -20.23 -5.81
CA LEU A 55 -13.45 -21.47 -5.40
C LEU A 55 -14.40 -22.39 -4.61
N MET A 56 -15.19 -21.83 -3.68
CA MET A 56 -16.18 -22.59 -2.91
C MET A 56 -17.32 -23.14 -3.77
N GLU A 57 -17.71 -22.42 -4.82
CA GLU A 57 -18.73 -22.85 -5.79
C GLU A 57 -18.19 -23.82 -6.85
N GLY A 58 -16.88 -24.12 -6.83
CA GLY A 58 -16.23 -25.00 -7.82
C GLY A 58 -16.06 -24.37 -9.19
N ASN A 59 -16.20 -23.04 -9.33
CA ASN A 59 -16.08 -22.33 -10.59
C ASN A 59 -14.61 -21.99 -10.89
N TYR A 60 -13.93 -22.91 -11.58
CA TYR A 60 -12.50 -22.85 -11.84
C TYR A 60 -12.06 -21.62 -12.66
N SER A 61 -12.82 -21.25 -13.70
CA SER A 61 -12.46 -20.13 -14.58
C SER A 61 -12.59 -18.79 -13.85
N GLN A 62 -13.68 -18.60 -13.10
CA GLN A 62 -13.90 -17.39 -12.31
C GLN A 62 -12.90 -17.24 -11.17
N ALA A 63 -12.57 -18.33 -10.47
CA ALA A 63 -11.54 -18.31 -9.43
C ALA A 63 -10.16 -17.91 -10.00
N THR A 64 -9.79 -18.45 -11.17
CA THR A 64 -8.54 -18.09 -11.85
C THR A 64 -8.54 -16.61 -12.25
N GLN A 65 -9.61 -16.13 -12.89
CA GLN A 65 -9.70 -14.76 -13.41
C GLN A 65 -9.68 -13.70 -12.30
N SER A 66 -10.47 -13.91 -11.24
CA SER A 66 -10.57 -12.99 -10.10
C SER A 66 -9.28 -12.93 -9.28
N LEU A 67 -8.62 -14.08 -9.07
CA LEU A 67 -7.32 -14.13 -8.40
C LEU A 67 -6.22 -13.44 -9.25
N PHE A 68 -6.23 -13.62 -10.57
CA PHE A 68 -5.34 -12.91 -11.49
C PHE A 68 -5.51 -11.38 -11.39
N PHE A 69 -6.75 -10.87 -11.41
CA PHE A 69 -7.00 -9.43 -11.25
C PHE A 69 -6.53 -8.90 -9.89
N THR A 70 -6.71 -9.67 -8.82
CA THR A 70 -6.22 -9.30 -7.49
C THR A 70 -4.70 -9.09 -7.49
N ILE A 71 -3.96 -10.01 -8.11
CA ILE A 71 -2.49 -9.91 -8.23
C ILE A 71 -2.09 -8.72 -9.09
N LEU A 72 -2.78 -8.50 -10.23
CA LEU A 72 -2.53 -7.36 -11.10
C LEU A 72 -2.71 -6.02 -10.38
N LEU A 73 -3.78 -5.88 -9.60
CA LEU A 73 -4.04 -4.68 -8.78
C LEU A 73 -2.96 -4.47 -7.71
N GLY A 74 -2.48 -5.56 -7.07
CA GLY A 74 -1.40 -5.47 -6.09
C GLY A 74 -0.04 -5.06 -6.69
N ILE A 75 0.28 -5.55 -7.91
CA ILE A 75 1.46 -5.10 -8.66
C ILE A 75 1.31 -3.63 -9.04
N TYR A 76 0.12 -3.22 -9.50
CA TYR A 76 -0.16 -1.84 -9.87
C TYR A 76 0.00 -0.87 -8.69
N PHE A 77 -0.52 -1.23 -7.51
CA PHE A 77 -0.27 -0.48 -6.27
C PHE A 77 1.24 -0.33 -5.99
N THR A 78 2.02 -1.41 -6.13
CA THR A 78 3.46 -1.38 -5.85
C THR A 78 4.21 -0.43 -6.78
N ILE A 79 3.83 -0.41 -8.07
CA ILE A 79 4.40 0.52 -9.06
C ILE A 79 4.05 1.97 -8.72
N LEU A 80 2.79 2.26 -8.38
CA LEU A 80 2.36 3.61 -7.99
C LEU A 80 3.04 4.07 -6.70
N GLN A 81 3.19 3.19 -5.70
CA GLN A 81 3.90 3.51 -4.47
C GLN A 81 5.39 3.82 -4.73
N ALA A 82 6.02 3.10 -5.66
CA ALA A 82 7.40 3.38 -6.07
C ALA A 82 7.50 4.72 -6.81
N TYR A 83 6.53 5.03 -7.68
CA TYR A 83 6.46 6.32 -8.37
C TYR A 83 6.27 7.48 -7.38
N GLU A 84 5.40 7.32 -6.39
CA GLU A 84 5.22 8.29 -5.30
C GLU A 84 6.54 8.54 -4.55
N TYR A 85 7.35 7.52 -4.29
CA TYR A 85 8.64 7.70 -3.62
C TYR A 85 9.69 8.42 -4.47
N ILE A 86 9.66 8.25 -5.79
CA ILE A 86 10.60 8.92 -6.71
C ILE A 86 10.26 10.40 -6.83
N GLU A 87 8.97 10.75 -6.88
CA GLU A 87 8.48 12.12 -7.02
C GLU A 87 8.35 12.87 -5.69
N ALA A 88 8.69 12.25 -4.55
CA ALA A 88 8.58 12.87 -3.24
C ALA A 88 9.49 14.11 -3.10
N PRO A 89 8.96 15.28 -2.70
CA PRO A 89 9.77 16.47 -2.47
C PRO A 89 10.53 16.42 -1.13
N PHE A 90 10.43 15.30 -0.39
CA PHE A 90 11.11 15.05 0.88
C PHE A 90 11.64 13.60 0.90
N THR A 91 12.64 13.37 1.73
CA THR A 91 13.40 12.13 1.87
C THR A 91 13.28 11.56 3.29
N ILE A 92 13.80 10.35 3.51
CA ILE A 92 13.80 9.72 4.84
C ILE A 92 14.60 10.52 5.89
N SER A 93 15.59 11.31 5.44
CA SER A 93 16.40 12.20 6.28
C SER A 93 15.73 13.53 6.62
N ASP A 94 14.59 13.85 5.99
CA ASP A 94 13.91 15.14 6.20
C ASP A 94 13.02 15.10 7.44
N ALA A 95 13.68 15.36 8.57
CA ALA A 95 13.08 15.47 9.90
C ALA A 95 12.30 14.22 10.34
N VAL A 96 11.54 14.38 11.44
CA VAL A 96 10.68 13.31 11.97
C VAL A 96 9.53 12.99 11.02
N TYR A 97 9.12 13.93 10.17
CA TYR A 97 8.08 13.71 9.17
C TYR A 97 8.51 12.68 8.12
N GLY A 98 9.65 12.90 7.44
CA GLY A 98 10.14 11.99 6.40
C GLY A 98 10.42 10.59 6.94
N SER A 99 11.09 10.50 8.09
CA SER A 99 11.36 9.22 8.75
C SER A 99 10.08 8.46 9.13
N THR A 100 9.09 9.12 9.76
CA THR A 100 7.83 8.45 10.12
C THR A 100 7.01 8.06 8.90
N PHE A 101 6.99 8.89 7.84
CA PHE A 101 6.33 8.61 6.58
C PHE A 101 6.95 7.37 5.90
N PHE A 102 8.21 7.44 5.47
CA PHE A 102 8.85 6.40 4.67
C PHE A 102 8.97 5.06 5.40
N VAL A 103 9.15 5.07 6.72
CA VAL A 103 9.17 3.83 7.50
C VAL A 103 7.77 3.21 7.56
N ALA A 104 6.72 3.98 7.87
CA ALA A 104 5.38 3.44 7.97
C ALA A 104 4.85 2.91 6.62
N THR A 105 4.96 3.72 5.56
CA THR A 105 4.52 3.35 4.22
C THR A 105 5.44 2.31 3.59
N GLY A 106 6.74 2.34 3.88
CA GLY A 106 7.73 1.38 3.38
C GLY A 106 7.49 -0.02 3.95
N PHE A 107 7.26 -0.14 5.25
CA PHE A 107 6.87 -1.41 5.85
C PHE A 107 5.54 -1.91 5.29
N HIS A 108 4.55 -1.04 5.10
CA HIS A 108 3.30 -1.43 4.45
C HIS A 108 3.54 -1.95 3.02
N GLY A 109 4.33 -1.25 2.20
CA GLY A 109 4.68 -1.68 0.84
C GLY A 109 5.38 -3.04 0.82
N LEU A 110 6.28 -3.30 1.76
CA LEU A 110 6.90 -4.61 1.92
C LEU A 110 5.85 -5.70 2.21
N HIS A 111 4.90 -5.44 3.11
CA HIS A 111 3.81 -6.39 3.38
C HIS A 111 2.94 -6.64 2.14
N VAL A 112 2.68 -5.62 1.33
CA VAL A 112 1.94 -5.78 0.06
C VAL A 112 2.70 -6.69 -0.91
N ILE A 113 4.03 -6.54 -1.05
CA ILE A 113 4.86 -7.41 -1.90
C ILE A 113 4.83 -8.87 -1.41
N ILE A 114 4.90 -9.09 -0.09
CA ILE A 114 4.77 -10.44 0.48
C ILE A 114 3.36 -11.00 0.19
N GLY A 115 2.32 -10.18 0.33
CA GLY A 115 0.95 -10.58 0.04
C GLY A 115 0.73 -10.95 -1.44
N THR A 116 1.24 -10.15 -2.38
CA THR A 116 1.09 -10.42 -3.82
C THR A 116 1.86 -11.66 -4.26
N THR A 117 3.06 -11.88 -3.72
CA THR A 117 3.83 -13.11 -3.98
C THR A 117 3.12 -14.34 -3.40
N PHE A 118 2.51 -14.24 -2.22
CA PHE A 118 1.70 -15.32 -1.65
C PHE A 118 0.48 -15.64 -2.53
N LEU A 119 -0.27 -14.63 -2.97
CA LEU A 119 -1.41 -14.82 -3.89
C LEU A 119 -0.98 -15.41 -5.24
N LEU A 120 0.20 -15.05 -5.74
CA LEU A 120 0.76 -15.65 -6.95
C LEU A 120 1.00 -17.15 -6.76
N ILE A 121 1.55 -17.57 -5.62
CA ILE A 121 1.70 -19.01 -5.29
C ILE A 121 0.33 -19.69 -5.21
N CYS A 122 -0.68 -19.05 -4.61
CA CYS A 122 -2.05 -19.56 -4.59
C CYS A 122 -2.62 -19.75 -6.01
N LEU A 123 -2.37 -18.80 -6.93
CA LEU A 123 -2.81 -18.91 -8.32
C LEU A 123 -2.12 -20.08 -9.03
N LEU A 124 -0.80 -20.24 -8.86
CA LEU A 124 -0.07 -21.36 -9.46
C LEU A 124 -0.57 -22.70 -8.94
N ARG A 125 -0.86 -22.81 -7.64
CA ARG A 125 -1.45 -24.02 -7.04
C ARG A 125 -2.84 -24.31 -7.60
N HIS A 126 -3.69 -23.30 -7.70
CA HIS A 126 -5.02 -23.42 -8.31
C HIS A 126 -4.91 -23.91 -9.76
N LEU A 127 -3.96 -23.38 -10.54
CA LEU A 127 -3.71 -23.81 -11.92
C LEU A 127 -3.23 -25.26 -12.06
N MET A 128 -2.57 -25.79 -11.03
CA MET A 128 -2.13 -27.18 -10.95
C MET A 128 -3.18 -28.10 -10.30
N CYS A 129 -4.39 -27.60 -10.02
CA CYS A 129 -5.46 -28.32 -9.32
C CYS A 129 -5.02 -28.90 -7.97
N HIS A 130 -4.23 -28.14 -7.21
CA HIS A 130 -3.54 -28.54 -5.98
C HIS A 130 -4.27 -28.13 -4.70
#